data_AF-A0A9Q1JHG5-F1
#
_entry.id   AF-A0A9Q1JHG5-F1
#
_cell.length_a   1.000
_cell.length_b   1.000
_cell.length_c   1.000
_cell.angle_alpha   90.00
_cell.angle_beta   90.00
_cell.angle_gamma   90.00
#
_symmetry.space_group_name_H-M   'P 1'
#
loop_
_entity.id
_entity.type
_entity.pdbx_description
1 polymer ?
#
loop_
_entity_poly.entity_id
_entity_poly.type
_entity_poly.pdbx_seq_one_letter_code
_entity_poly.pdbx_strand_id
1 'polypeptide(L)'
;MVINMEWVNFQASHHPLKVYDNALDFESLNQGEQIYEKMISGMYLGEIVRRVLCRLAEEASFFGDTVPPKLQTPFILRTPDMSAMHHNSSPDLKVVGAKMKDILEIPNLSLKKRQVIVKLCNIVATHGARLAVAAIYGILKKVGRDTLSSQKTAVAMFGGLYEHYNKFRECS
;
A
#
# COMPACT_ATOMS: atom_id res chain seq x y z
N MET A 1 19.33 12.97 -23.70
CA MET A 1 18.29 12.02 -24.18
C MET A 1 17.34 11.76 -23.04
N VAL A 2 16.04 11.97 -23.24
CA VAL A 2 15.01 11.59 -22.25
C VAL A 2 14.70 10.11 -22.45
N ILE A 3 14.55 9.34 -21.36
CA ILE A 3 14.25 7.90 -21.39
C ILE A 3 12.91 7.68 -20.69
N ASN A 4 11.95 7.08 -21.40
CA ASN A 4 10.80 6.47 -20.75
C ASN A 4 11.20 5.09 -20.25
N MET A 5 11.21 4.89 -18.93
CA MET A 5 11.71 3.65 -18.34
C MET A 5 10.67 2.53 -18.33
N GLU A 6 9.37 2.85 -18.32
CA GLU A 6 8.30 1.88 -18.04
C GLU A 6 8.67 0.91 -16.88
N TRP A 7 9.33 1.47 -15.85
CA TRP A 7 9.97 0.74 -14.74
C TRP A 7 9.00 -0.06 -13.87
N VAL A 8 7.70 0.07 -14.11
CA VAL A 8 6.62 -0.62 -13.41
C VAL A 8 6.65 -2.13 -13.60
N ASN A 9 7.26 -2.60 -14.69
CA ASN A 9 7.49 -4.03 -14.94
C ASN A 9 8.84 -4.54 -14.39
N PHE A 10 9.56 -3.72 -13.61
CA PHE A 10 10.84 -4.12 -13.04
C PHE A 10 10.68 -5.33 -12.11
N GLN A 11 11.51 -6.34 -12.34
CA GLN A 11 11.60 -7.53 -11.51
C GLN A 11 13.06 -7.75 -11.10
N ALA A 12 13.26 -8.07 -9.84
CA ALA A 12 14.54 -8.51 -9.33
C ALA A 12 14.29 -9.72 -8.44
N SER A 13 15.17 -10.72 -8.52
CA SER A 13 15.12 -11.94 -7.71
C SER A 13 15.16 -11.67 -6.20
N HIS A 14 15.59 -10.47 -5.79
CA HIS A 14 15.70 -10.04 -4.40
C HIS A 14 14.51 -9.22 -3.89
N HIS A 15 13.44 -9.06 -4.68
CA HIS A 15 12.26 -8.36 -4.16
C HIS A 15 11.68 -9.17 -2.99
N PRO A 16 11.47 -8.54 -1.82
CA PRO A 16 10.77 -9.17 -0.73
C PRO A 16 9.27 -9.20 -1.06
N LEU A 17 8.88 -10.02 -2.05
CA LEU A 17 7.48 -10.26 -2.37
C LEU A 17 6.84 -10.97 -1.18
N LYS A 18 5.84 -10.33 -0.57
CA LYS A 18 5.09 -10.93 0.52
C LYS A 18 4.10 -11.92 -0.07
N VAL A 19 3.64 -12.85 0.76
CA VAL A 19 2.60 -13.83 0.41
C VAL A 19 1.37 -13.17 -0.25
N TYR A 20 1.01 -11.96 0.20
CA TYR A 20 -0.12 -11.20 -0.34
C TYR A 20 0.17 -10.55 -1.69
N ASP A 21 1.41 -10.13 -1.96
CA ASP A 21 1.81 -9.55 -3.25
C ASP A 21 1.80 -10.64 -4.34
N ASN A 22 2.30 -11.84 -4.00
CA ASN A 22 2.27 -13.00 -4.89
C ASN A 22 0.83 -13.47 -5.17
N ALA A 23 -0.03 -13.52 -4.15
CA ALA A 23 -1.43 -13.89 -4.34
C ALA A 23 -2.18 -12.85 -5.19
N LEU A 24 -1.89 -11.56 -4.99
CA LEU A 24 -2.44 -10.47 -5.81
C LEU A 24 -2.00 -10.61 -7.26
N ASP A 25 -0.72 -10.88 -7.52
CA ASP A 25 -0.20 -11.10 -8.87
C ASP A 25 -0.86 -12.31 -9.55
N PHE A 26 -0.95 -13.44 -8.83
CA PHE A 26 -1.55 -14.68 -9.32
C PHE A 26 -3.01 -14.52 -9.74
N GLU A 27 -3.78 -13.70 -9.02
CA GLU A 27 -5.19 -13.44 -9.31
C GLU A 27 -5.41 -12.24 -10.26
N SER A 28 -4.34 -11.57 -10.70
CA SER A 28 -4.43 -10.45 -11.62
C SER A 28 -4.59 -10.89 -13.08
N LEU A 29 -5.10 -10.00 -13.93
CA LEU A 29 -5.23 -10.27 -15.38
C LEU A 29 -3.87 -10.43 -16.08
N ASN A 30 -2.83 -9.87 -15.51
CA ASN A 30 -1.47 -9.82 -16.07
C ASN A 30 -0.49 -10.44 -15.08
N GLN A 31 -0.73 -11.71 -14.75
CA GLN A 31 0.13 -12.49 -13.87
C GLN A 31 1.59 -12.47 -14.35
N GLY A 32 2.53 -12.23 -13.45
CA GLY A 32 3.95 -12.15 -13.78
C GLY A 32 4.37 -10.85 -14.47
N GLU A 33 3.46 -9.88 -14.63
CA GLU A 33 3.74 -8.56 -15.20
C GLU A 33 3.40 -7.46 -14.19
N GLN A 34 3.96 -6.26 -14.40
CA GLN A 34 3.70 -5.06 -13.60
C GLN A 34 3.94 -5.29 -12.09
N ILE A 35 4.88 -6.17 -11.75
CA ILE A 35 5.14 -6.59 -10.37
C ILE A 35 5.49 -5.39 -9.49
N TYR A 36 6.31 -4.47 -10.00
CA TYR A 36 6.68 -3.28 -9.26
C TYR A 36 5.48 -2.37 -9.02
N GLU A 37 4.62 -2.19 -10.03
CA GLU A 37 3.38 -1.43 -9.90
C GLU A 37 2.45 -2.00 -8.83
N LYS A 38 2.27 -3.33 -8.83
CA LYS A 38 1.45 -4.06 -7.87
C LYS A 38 1.88 -3.83 -6.42
N MET A 39 3.16 -3.52 -6.19
CA MET A 39 3.69 -3.25 -4.85
C MET A 39 3.62 -1.77 -4.41
N ILE A 40 3.64 -0.82 -5.35
CA ILE A 40 3.82 0.61 -5.00
C ILE A 40 2.62 1.50 -5.36
N SER A 41 1.77 1.07 -6.29
CA SER A 41 0.77 1.97 -6.89
C SER A 41 -0.51 2.07 -6.06
N GLY A 42 -1.18 3.22 -6.19
CA GLY A 42 -2.44 3.49 -5.50
C GLY A 42 -3.59 2.58 -5.92
N MET A 43 -3.45 1.79 -6.98
CA MET A 43 -4.45 0.79 -7.36
C MET A 43 -4.43 -0.40 -6.38
N TYR A 44 -3.26 -0.77 -5.86
CA TYR A 44 -3.07 -2.06 -5.18
C TYR A 44 -2.86 -1.95 -3.67
N LEU A 45 -2.46 -0.80 -3.11
CA LEU A 45 -2.22 -0.68 -1.66
C LEU A 45 -3.45 -1.06 -0.81
N GLY A 46 -4.63 -0.60 -1.22
CA GLY A 46 -5.89 -0.95 -0.54
C GLY A 46 -6.24 -2.45 -0.66
N GLU A 47 -5.95 -3.05 -1.82
CA GLU A 47 -6.17 -4.48 -2.05
C GLU A 47 -5.23 -5.35 -1.21
N ILE A 48 -3.96 -4.95 -1.04
CA ILE A 48 -3.03 -5.64 -0.14
C ILE A 48 -3.55 -5.59 1.31
N VAL A 49 -4.04 -4.43 1.77
CA VAL A 49 -4.67 -4.31 3.10
C VAL A 49 -5.89 -5.24 3.22
N ARG A 50 -6.76 -5.28 2.20
CA ARG A 50 -7.93 -6.17 2.17
C ARG A 50 -7.53 -7.64 2.28
N ARG A 51 -6.54 -8.09 1.52
CA ARG A 51 -6.04 -9.48 1.55
C ARG A 51 -5.51 -9.88 2.92
N VAL A 52 -4.77 -9.00 3.59
CA VAL A 52 -4.29 -9.27 4.95
C VAL A 52 -5.47 -9.32 5.93
N LEU A 53 -6.47 -8.44 5.79
CA LEU A 53 -7.68 -8.46 6.62
C LEU A 53 -8.53 -9.72 6.40
N CYS A 54 -8.66 -10.21 5.16
CA CYS A 54 -9.30 -11.50 4.85
C CYS A 54 -8.64 -12.62 5.63
N ARG A 55 -7.31 -12.73 5.54
CA ARG A 55 -6.56 -13.77 6.24
C ARG A 55 -6.73 -13.68 7.76
N LEU A 56 -6.70 -12.47 8.32
CA LEU A 56 -6.97 -12.26 9.76
C LEU A 56 -8.41 -12.66 10.15
N ALA A 57 -9.38 -12.47 9.25
CA ALA A 57 -10.75 -12.91 9.47
C ALA A 57 -10.85 -14.44 9.51
N GLU A 58 -10.16 -15.11 8.58
CA GLU A 58 -10.17 -16.57 8.42
C GLU A 58 -9.37 -17.31 9.50
N GLU A 59 -8.14 -16.86 9.77
CA GLU A 59 -7.20 -17.60 10.62
C GLU A 59 -7.23 -17.17 12.10
N ALA A 60 -7.74 -15.97 12.40
CA ALA A 60 -7.69 -15.40 13.74
C ALA A 60 -9.06 -14.88 14.23
N SER A 61 -10.15 -15.21 13.53
CA SER A 61 -11.51 -14.76 13.83
C SER A 61 -11.58 -13.24 14.10
N PHE A 62 -10.79 -12.46 13.35
CA PHE A 62 -10.57 -11.04 13.65
C PHE A 62 -11.86 -10.22 13.57
N PHE A 63 -12.86 -10.67 12.80
CA PHE A 63 -14.19 -10.05 12.73
C PHE A 63 -15.31 -10.89 13.35
N GLY A 64 -14.98 -11.99 14.03
CA GLY A 64 -15.93 -12.99 14.54
C GLY A 64 -15.71 -14.34 13.85
N ASP A 65 -16.69 -15.25 14.01
CA ASP A 65 -16.60 -16.62 13.49
C ASP A 65 -16.80 -16.69 11.97
N THR A 66 -17.40 -15.66 11.38
CA THR A 66 -17.67 -15.58 9.94
C THR A 66 -16.86 -14.47 9.29
N VAL A 67 -16.31 -14.78 8.11
CA VAL A 67 -15.63 -13.79 7.28
C VAL A 67 -16.67 -12.84 6.69
N PRO A 68 -16.54 -11.50 6.88
CA PRO A 68 -17.48 -10.54 6.31
C PRO A 68 -17.56 -10.68 4.77
N PRO A 69 -18.75 -10.86 4.16
CA PRO A 69 -18.86 -11.11 2.73
C PRO A 69 -18.25 -10.02 1.85
N LYS A 70 -18.46 -8.74 2.22
CA LYS A 70 -17.87 -7.60 1.50
C LYS A 70 -16.35 -7.58 1.52
N LEU A 71 -15.73 -8.14 2.56
CA LEU A 71 -14.27 -8.22 2.66
C LEU A 71 -13.67 -9.14 1.59
N GLN A 72 -14.45 -10.11 1.09
CA GLN A 72 -14.02 -11.02 0.01
C GLN A 72 -14.12 -10.39 -1.38
N THR A 73 -14.75 -9.22 -1.53
CA THR A 73 -14.87 -8.52 -2.82
C THR A 73 -13.52 -7.88 -3.19
N PRO A 74 -12.86 -8.30 -4.29
CA PRO A 74 -11.59 -7.71 -4.71
C PRO A 74 -11.71 -6.20 -4.95
N PHE A 75 -10.66 -5.45 -4.61
CA PHE A 75 -10.55 -4.01 -4.81
C PHE A 75 -11.63 -3.13 -4.16
N ILE A 76 -12.45 -3.70 -3.26
CA ILE A 76 -13.48 -2.95 -2.52
C ILE A 76 -12.88 -1.86 -1.61
N LEU A 77 -11.70 -2.14 -1.04
CA LEU A 77 -10.96 -1.20 -0.21
C LEU A 77 -9.93 -0.47 -1.07
N ARG A 78 -10.13 0.83 -1.27
CA ARG A 78 -9.27 1.64 -2.16
C ARG A 78 -8.27 2.47 -1.36
N THR A 79 -7.23 2.93 -2.04
CA THR A 79 -6.19 3.77 -1.43
C THR A 79 -6.71 5.06 -0.75
N PRO A 80 -7.71 5.79 -1.27
CA PRO A 80 -8.29 6.91 -0.54
C PRO A 80 -8.90 6.51 0.80
N ASP A 81 -9.52 5.33 0.89
CA ASP A 81 -10.08 4.80 2.13
C ASP A 81 -8.98 4.42 3.11
N MET A 82 -7.93 3.76 2.61
CA MET A 82 -6.72 3.47 3.37
C MET A 82 -6.05 4.77 3.89
N SER A 83 -5.93 5.80 3.05
CA SER A 83 -5.38 7.11 3.43
C SER A 83 -6.19 7.73 4.56
N ALA A 84 -7.52 7.81 4.41
CA ALA A 84 -8.40 8.38 5.44
C ALA A 84 -8.28 7.65 6.78
N MET A 85 -8.20 6.31 6.77
CA MET A 85 -7.98 5.52 7.99
C MET A 85 -6.60 5.76 8.59
N HIS A 86 -5.57 5.84 7.75
CA HIS A 86 -4.18 5.98 8.19
C HIS A 86 -3.86 7.37 8.73
N HIS A 87 -4.47 8.43 8.18
CA HIS A 87 -4.35 9.81 8.67
C HIS A 87 -5.09 10.07 9.98
N ASN A 88 -5.97 9.17 10.40
CA ASN A 88 -6.77 9.38 11.59
C ASN A 88 -5.90 9.41 12.86
N SER A 89 -5.85 10.57 13.51
CA SER A 89 -5.15 10.81 14.78
C SER A 89 -6.09 10.84 16.00
N SER A 90 -7.40 10.65 15.81
CA SER A 90 -8.35 10.61 16.93
C SER A 90 -8.05 9.46 17.89
N PRO A 91 -8.11 9.67 19.22
CA PRO A 91 -7.83 8.62 20.20
C PRO A 91 -8.73 7.38 20.07
N ASP A 92 -9.96 7.57 19.59
CA ASP A 92 -10.98 6.51 19.43
C ASP A 92 -10.99 5.89 18.03
N LEU A 93 -10.18 6.41 17.11
CA LEU A 93 -10.07 5.97 15.72
C LEU A 93 -11.44 5.88 15.01
N LYS A 94 -12.37 6.83 15.28
CA LYS A 94 -13.73 6.80 14.73
C LYS A 94 -13.80 6.68 13.20
N VAL A 95 -12.94 7.37 12.47
CA VAL A 95 -12.88 7.30 10.99
C VAL A 95 -12.61 5.88 10.50
N VAL A 96 -11.77 5.11 11.23
CA VAL A 96 -11.50 3.71 10.90
C VAL A 96 -12.76 2.89 11.08
N GLY A 97 -13.46 3.04 12.21
CA GLY A 97 -14.73 2.37 12.45
C GLY A 97 -15.79 2.71 11.40
N ALA A 98 -15.91 3.99 11.02
CA ALA A 98 -16.83 4.44 9.99
C ALA A 98 -16.51 3.82 8.62
N LYS A 99 -15.25 3.90 8.17
CA LYS A 99 -14.82 3.31 6.89
C LYS A 99 -15.05 1.81 6.82
N MET A 100 -14.74 1.09 7.90
CA MET A 100 -14.97 -0.36 7.98
C MET A 100 -16.46 -0.70 7.96
N LYS A 101 -17.31 0.12 8.57
CA LYS A 101 -18.76 -0.04 8.52
C LYS A 101 -19.32 0.28 7.12
N ASP A 102 -18.92 1.41 6.54
CA ASP A 102 -19.53 1.94 5.32
C ASP A 102 -19.08 1.16 4.07
N ILE A 103 -17.85 0.65 4.06
CA ILE A 103 -17.28 -0.05 2.88
C ILE A 103 -17.44 -1.57 2.99
N LEU A 104 -17.21 -2.12 4.18
CA LEU A 104 -17.13 -3.56 4.40
C LEU A 104 -18.31 -4.11 5.20
N GLU A 105 -19.25 -3.26 5.62
CA GLU A 105 -20.40 -3.65 6.43
C GLU A 105 -19.99 -4.32 7.75
N ILE A 106 -18.86 -3.89 8.33
CA ILE A 106 -18.33 -4.40 9.60
C ILE A 106 -18.62 -3.38 10.72
N PRO A 107 -19.73 -3.54 11.47
CA PRO A 107 -20.06 -2.64 12.56
C PRO A 107 -19.24 -2.95 13.83
N ASN A 108 -19.30 -2.02 14.79
CA ASN A 108 -18.92 -2.25 16.19
C ASN A 108 -17.48 -2.74 16.44
N LEU A 109 -16.50 -2.33 15.61
CA LEU A 109 -15.10 -2.66 15.86
C LEU A 109 -14.61 -2.07 17.18
N SER A 110 -13.94 -2.89 18.00
CA SER A 110 -13.25 -2.44 19.20
C SER A 110 -12.05 -1.54 18.86
N LEU A 111 -11.63 -0.69 19.81
CA LEU A 111 -10.48 0.20 19.62
C LEU A 111 -9.20 -0.60 19.26
N LYS A 112 -8.99 -1.75 19.89
CA LYS A 112 -7.84 -2.64 19.60
C LYS A 112 -7.84 -3.09 18.13
N LYS A 113 -9.00 -3.49 17.59
CA LYS A 113 -9.10 -3.90 16.17
C LYS A 113 -8.83 -2.71 15.23
N ARG A 114 -9.35 -1.52 15.56
CA ARG A 114 -9.07 -0.29 14.79
C ARG A 114 -7.57 0.04 14.78
N GLN A 115 -6.88 -0.11 15.91
CA GLN A 115 -5.43 0.10 16.00
C GLN A 115 -4.64 -0.87 15.13
N VAL A 116 -5.05 -2.15 15.07
CA VAL A 116 -4.43 -3.14 14.18
C VAL A 116 -4.60 -2.73 12.71
N ILE A 117 -5.78 -2.29 12.31
CA ILE A 117 -6.05 -1.81 10.94
C ILE A 117 -5.16 -0.62 10.59
N VAL A 118 -5.02 0.36 11.49
CA VAL A 118 -4.11 1.51 11.26
C VAL A 118 -2.66 1.07 11.13
N LYS A 119 -2.20 0.14 11.98
CA LYS A 119 -0.85 -0.43 11.86
C LYS A 119 -0.63 -1.15 10.53
N LEU A 120 -1.64 -1.88 10.06
CA LEU A 120 -1.59 -2.55 8.76
C LEU A 120 -1.50 -1.52 7.62
N CYS A 121 -2.30 -0.47 7.65
CA CYS A 121 -2.17 0.64 6.69
C CYS A 121 -0.77 1.24 6.70
N ASN A 122 -0.18 1.46 7.88
CA ASN A 122 1.18 1.96 8.01
C ASN A 122 2.20 1.01 7.36
N ILE A 123 2.14 -0.29 7.66
CA ILE A 123 3.07 -1.28 7.11
C ILE A 123 3.02 -1.31 5.57
N VAL A 124 1.82 -1.31 5.00
CA VAL A 124 1.63 -1.36 3.54
C VAL A 124 2.08 -0.05 2.87
N ALA A 125 1.71 1.10 3.42
CA ALA A 125 2.12 2.40 2.90
C ALA A 125 3.63 2.60 2.96
N THR A 126 4.26 2.31 4.10
CA THR A 126 5.71 2.42 4.27
C THR A 126 6.45 1.45 3.33
N HIS A 127 5.92 0.24 3.11
CA HIS A 127 6.52 -0.70 2.17
C HIS A 127 6.53 -0.14 0.73
N GLY A 128 5.37 0.30 0.23
CA GLY A 128 5.26 0.88 -1.11
C GLY A 128 6.11 2.14 -1.29
N ALA A 129 6.13 3.02 -0.29
CA ALA A 129 6.93 4.25 -0.33
C ALA A 129 8.44 3.98 -0.40
N ARG A 130 8.94 3.06 0.43
CA ARG A 130 10.37 2.71 0.45
C ARG A 130 10.82 2.01 -0.82
N LEU A 131 9.97 1.19 -1.43
CA LEU A 131 10.22 0.63 -2.76
C LEU A 131 10.27 1.76 -3.79
N ALA A 132 9.28 2.64 -3.86
CA ALA A 132 9.29 3.77 -4.81
C ALA A 132 10.61 4.58 -4.73
N VAL A 133 11.10 4.87 -3.52
CA VAL A 133 12.36 5.58 -3.32
C VAL A 133 13.59 4.73 -3.61
N ALA A 134 13.58 3.43 -3.37
CA ALA A 134 14.65 2.55 -3.80
C ALA A 134 14.85 2.59 -5.32
N ALA A 135 13.76 2.69 -6.10
CA ALA A 135 13.85 2.84 -7.55
C ALA A 135 14.42 4.20 -7.96
N ILE A 136 13.96 5.29 -7.34
CA ILE A 136 14.54 6.64 -7.55
C ILE A 136 16.03 6.63 -7.23
N TYR A 137 16.41 6.04 -6.10
CA TYR A 137 17.80 5.90 -5.70
C TYR A 137 18.60 5.06 -6.72
N GLY A 138 18.03 3.98 -7.25
CA GLY A 138 18.63 3.20 -8.34
C GLY A 138 18.94 4.05 -9.57
N ILE A 139 18.04 4.96 -9.95
CA ILE A 139 18.28 5.93 -11.04
C ILE A 139 19.43 6.87 -10.67
N LEU A 140 19.42 7.44 -9.46
CA LEU A 140 20.48 8.33 -8.98
C LEU A 140 21.85 7.64 -9.02
N LYS A 141 21.93 6.37 -8.59
CA LYS A 141 23.16 5.56 -8.71
C LYS A 141 23.58 5.39 -10.17
N LYS A 142 22.63 5.06 -11.05
CA LYS A 142 22.91 4.83 -12.47
C LYS A 142 23.48 6.08 -13.17
N VAL A 143 23.07 7.27 -12.75
CA VAL A 143 23.57 8.54 -13.28
C VAL A 143 24.74 9.15 -12.47
N GLY A 144 25.26 8.44 -11.47
CA GLY A 144 26.39 8.90 -10.63
C GLY A 144 26.03 10.09 -9.73
N ARG A 145 24.79 10.14 -9.24
CA ARG A 145 24.24 11.20 -8.40
C ARG A 145 23.86 10.72 -6.99
N ASP A 146 24.34 9.55 -6.58
CA ASP A 146 24.09 8.94 -5.27
C ASP A 146 25.09 9.36 -4.18
N THR A 147 26.18 10.03 -4.56
CA THR A 147 27.20 10.56 -3.63
C THR A 147 26.99 12.05 -3.34
N LEU A 148 27.46 12.49 -2.17
CA LEU A 148 27.48 13.90 -1.77
C LEU A 148 28.38 14.73 -2.70
N SER A 149 27.79 15.27 -3.77
CA SER A 149 28.42 16.27 -4.63
C SER A 149 27.80 17.63 -4.36
N SER A 150 28.49 18.71 -4.73
CA SER A 150 27.96 20.08 -4.65
C SER A 150 26.76 20.33 -5.59
N GLN A 151 26.45 19.39 -6.50
CA GLN A 151 25.37 19.53 -7.46
C GLN A 151 24.05 18.97 -6.91
N LYS A 152 23.07 19.87 -6.75
CA LYS A 152 21.71 19.50 -6.36
C LYS A 152 21.03 18.74 -7.50
N THR A 153 20.36 17.63 -7.16
CA THR A 153 19.49 16.90 -8.08
C THR A 153 18.05 17.06 -7.60
N ALA A 154 17.15 17.50 -8.47
CA ALA A 154 15.73 17.59 -8.18
C ALA A 154 14.98 16.43 -8.87
N VAL A 155 14.07 15.78 -8.15
CA VAL A 155 13.18 14.75 -8.69
C VAL A 155 11.77 15.31 -8.71
N ALA A 156 11.24 15.53 -9.91
CA ALA A 156 9.85 15.94 -10.07
C ALA A 156 8.95 14.73 -9.87
N MET A 157 8.01 14.81 -8.92
CA MET A 157 7.06 13.75 -8.60
C MET A 157 5.64 14.25 -8.78
N PHE A 158 4.77 13.38 -9.29
CA PHE A 158 3.37 13.65 -9.56
C PHE A 158 2.52 12.41 -9.20
N GLY A 159 1.26 12.62 -8.84
CA GLY A 159 0.28 11.56 -8.65
C GLY A 159 -0.34 11.53 -7.26
N GLY A 160 -1.55 10.98 -7.16
CA GLY A 160 -2.39 11.09 -5.96
C GLY A 160 -1.78 10.53 -4.68
N LEU A 161 -0.90 9.52 -4.77
CA LEU A 161 -0.16 9.04 -3.59
C LEU A 161 0.77 10.12 -3.01
N TYR A 162 1.55 10.79 -3.87
CA TYR A 162 2.46 11.84 -3.43
C TYR A 162 1.71 13.12 -3.02
N GLU A 163 0.65 13.46 -3.74
CA GLU A 163 -0.09 14.71 -3.53
C GLU A 163 -1.02 14.68 -2.32
N HIS A 164 -1.75 13.57 -2.12
CA HIS A 164 -2.83 13.49 -1.14
C HIS A 164 -2.55 12.54 0.03
N TYR A 165 -1.66 11.56 -0.15
CA TYR A 165 -1.33 10.60 0.91
C TYR A 165 -0.08 11.05 1.69
N ASN A 166 -0.21 12.09 2.54
CA ASN A 166 0.94 12.68 3.25
C ASN A 166 1.82 11.65 3.98
N LYS A 167 1.23 10.66 4.67
CA LYS A 167 2.03 9.63 5.36
C LYS A 167 2.83 8.72 4.42
N PHE A 168 2.34 8.50 3.20
CA PHE A 168 3.10 7.79 2.17
C PHE A 168 4.28 8.65 1.72
N ARG A 169 4.04 9.95 1.46
CA ARG A 169 5.07 10.94 1.11
C ARG A 169 6.13 11.14 2.19
N GLU A 170 5.75 11.11 3.47
CA GLU A 170 6.71 11.27 4.58
C GLU A 170 7.57 10.02 4.79
N CYS A 171 7.11 8.85 4.33
CA CYS A 171 7.86 7.60 4.37
C CYS A 171 8.71 7.35 3.10
N SER A 172 8.54 8.18 2.06
CA SER A 172 9.32 8.11 0.82
C SER A 172 10.59 8.94 0.96
#